data_AF-A0A1X1QV07-F1
#
_entry.id   AF-A0A1X1QV07-F1
#
_cell.length_a   1.000
_cell.length_b   1.000
_cell.length_c   1.000
_cell.angle_alpha   90.00
_cell.angle_beta   90.00
_cell.angle_gamma   90.00
#
_symmetry.space_group_name_H-M   'P 1'
#
loop_
_entity.id
_entity.type
_entity.pdbx_description
1 polymer ?
#
loop_
_entity_poly.entity_id
_entity_poly.type
_entity_poly.pdbx_seq_one_letter_code
_entity_poly.pdbx_strand_id
1 'polypeptide(L)' 'MPNGIIRRYQVSYTRNDVIGDDTQTVNETTTAVQLTDLEKFANYTIFVQAFTVELGAQSDPVTARTNEDGKFL' A
#
# COMPACT_ATOMS: atom_id res chain seq x y z
N MET A 1 -3.59 -16.30 19.88
CA MET A 1 -2.83 -15.34 19.07
C MET A 1 -1.96 -14.51 20.00
N PRO A 2 -0.65 -14.72 20.13
CA PRO A 2 0.16 -13.80 20.90
C PRO A 2 0.51 -12.59 20.02
N ASN A 3 0.21 -11.40 20.52
CA ASN A 3 0.67 -10.12 19.98
C ASN A 3 2.20 -10.06 20.11
N GLY A 4 2.91 -10.62 19.12
CA GLY A 4 4.37 -10.64 19.05
C GLY A 4 4.95 -9.31 18.56
N ILE A 5 6.28 -9.24 18.50
CA ILE A 5 7.01 -8.08 17.97
C ILE A 5 6.72 -7.95 16.46
N ILE A 6 6.36 -6.73 16.03
CA ILE A 6 6.22 -6.39 14.61
C ILE A 6 7.60 -6.45 13.95
N ARG A 7 7.69 -7.18 12.83
CA ARG A 7 8.94 -7.37 12.08
C ARG A 7 9.00 -6.56 10.79
N ARG A 8 7.85 -6.29 10.20
CA ARG A 8 7.70 -5.50 8.96
C ARG A 8 6.25 -5.08 8.78
N TYR A 9 6.04 -4.11 7.91
CA TYR A 9 4.72 -3.80 7.37
C TYR A 9 4.65 -4.20 5.90
N GLN A 10 3.45 -4.61 5.49
CA GLN A 10 3.12 -4.85 4.10
C GLN A 10 2.05 -3.85 3.68
N VAL A 11 2.35 -3.06 2.65
CA VAL A 11 1.44 -2.10 2.04
C VAL A 11 0.95 -2.70 0.75
N SER A 12 -0.35 -2.98 0.65
CA SER A 12 -1.00 -3.48 -0.56
C SER A 12 -1.79 -2.36 -1.21
N TYR A 13 -1.68 -2.22 -2.53
CA TYR A 13 -2.39 -1.20 -3.28
C TYR A 13 -2.95 -1.81 -4.57
N THR A 14 -4.23 -1.54 -4.82
CA THR A 14 -4.97 -2.06 -5.98
C THR A 14 -5.53 -0.90 -6.77
N ARG A 15 -5.50 -0.99 -8.10
CA ARG A 15 -6.17 0.00 -8.96
C ARG A 15 -7.65 -0.37 -9.06
N ASN A 16 -8.54 0.56 -8.74
CA ASN A 16 -9.95 0.26 -8.49
C ASN A 16 -10.75 -0.24 -9.71
N ASP A 17 -10.21 -0.07 -10.93
CA ASP A 17 -10.86 -0.44 -12.19
C ASP A 17 -10.32 -1.74 -12.81
N VAL A 18 -9.33 -2.37 -12.18
CA VAL A 18 -8.77 -3.65 -12.64
C VAL A 18 -8.56 -4.62 -11.50
N ILE A 19 -8.44 -5.89 -11.87
CA ILE A 19 -8.14 -6.96 -10.93
C ILE A 19 -6.62 -7.10 -10.89
N GLY A 20 -6.03 -6.81 -9.74
CA GLY A 20 -4.59 -7.02 -9.51
C GLY A 20 -4.10 -6.21 -8.32
N ASP A 21 -3.41 -6.88 -7.41
CA ASP A 21 -2.87 -6.25 -6.20
C ASP A 21 -1.35 -6.22 -6.27
N ASP A 22 -0.80 -5.02 -6.09
CA ASP A 22 0.63 -4.85 -5.85
C ASP A 22 0.91 -4.74 -4.36
N THR A 23 2.11 -5.15 -3.96
CA THR A 23 2.52 -5.08 -2.57
C THR A 23 3.94 -4.53 -2.44
N GLN A 24 4.15 -3.72 -1.41
CA GLN A 24 5.46 -3.25 -0.99
C GLN A 24 5.66 -3.57 0.48
N THR A 25 6.82 -4.15 0.79
CA THR A 25 7.20 -4.48 2.17
C THR A 25 8.20 -3.45 2.67
N VAL A 26 8.00 -2.98 3.89
CA VAL A 26 8.89 -2.05 4.58
C VAL A 26 9.20 -2.54 5.99
N ASN A 27 10.32 -2.11 6.55
CA ASN A 27 10.73 -2.50 7.90
C ASN A 27 9.78 -1.95 8.98
N GLU A 28 9.86 -2.51 10.17
CA GLU A 28 9.04 -2.18 11.34
C GLU A 28 9.20 -0.74 11.84
N THR A 29 10.30 -0.07 11.49
CA THR A 29 10.57 1.32 11.87
C THR A 29 10.15 2.33 10.78
N THR A 30 9.78 1.86 9.59
CA THR A 30 9.38 2.72 8.49
C THR A 30 7.97 3.28 8.71
N THR A 31 7.88 4.61 8.78
CA THR A 31 6.60 5.33 8.99
C THR A 31 6.02 5.93 7.71
N ALA A 32 6.77 5.92 6.61
CA ALA A 32 6.35 6.44 5.31
C ALA A 32 6.88 5.56 4.17
N VAL A 33 6.06 5.35 3.15
CA VAL A 33 6.43 4.61 1.94
C VAL A 33 6.04 5.43 0.72
N GLN A 34 6.88 5.39 -0.32
CA GLN A 34 6.57 5.94 -1.61
C GLN A 34 6.18 4.80 -2.56
N LEU A 35 4.96 4.86 -3.09
CA LEU A 35 4.50 3.97 -4.16
C LEU A 35 4.89 4.60 -5.50
N THR A 36 5.63 3.87 -6.33
CA THR A 36 6.11 4.33 -7.65
C THR A 36 5.50 3.49 -8.76
N ASP A 37 5.74 3.90 -10.01
CA ASP A 37 5.33 3.16 -11.21
C ASP A 37 3.81 2.89 -11.30
N LEU A 38 3.02 3.72 -10.63
CA LEU A 38 1.57 3.68 -10.68
C LEU A 38 1.06 4.29 -11.98
N GLU A 39 -0.06 3.75 -12.44
CA GLU A 39 -0.77 4.23 -13.62
C GLU A 39 -1.34 5.62 -13.36
N LYS A 40 -1.26 6.49 -14.37
CA LYS A 40 -1.68 7.90 -14.24
C LYS A 40 -3.19 8.01 -14.28
N PHE A 41 -3.71 9.08 -13.69
CA PHE A 41 -5.14 9.39 -13.64
C PHE A 41 -6.03 8.27 -13.05
N ALA A 42 -5.45 7.37 -12.27
CA ALA A 42 -6.09 6.16 -11.76
C ALA A 42 -6.35 6.23 -10.25
N ASN A 43 -7.46 5.64 -9.80
CA ASN A 43 -7.78 5.55 -8.38
C ASN A 43 -7.23 4.24 -7.82
N TYR A 44 -6.59 4.34 -6.66
CA TYR A 44 -6.05 3.22 -5.92
C TYR A 44 -6.69 3.12 -4.55
N THR A 45 -6.87 1.89 -4.08
CA THR A 45 -7.20 1.57 -2.68
C THR A 45 -5.97 0.93 -2.04
N ILE A 46 -5.56 1.48 -0.90
CA ILE A 46 -4.34 1.11 -0.18
C ILE A 46 -4.70 0.56 1.20
N PHE A 47 -4.04 -0.52 1.60
CA PHE A 47 -4.14 -1.13 2.94
C PHE A 47 -2.74 -1.35 3.52
N VAL A 48 -2.64 -1.30 4.85
CA VAL A 48 -1.42 -1.66 5.57
C VAL A 48 -1.70 -2.81 6.53
N GLN A 49 -0.80 -3.78 6.58
CA GLN A 49 -0.84 -4.92 7.50
C GLN A 49 0.48 -5.03 8.26
N ALA A 50 0.41 -5.23 9.57
CA ALA A 50 1.57 -5.61 10.37
C ALA A 50 1.88 -7.09 10.18
N PHE A 51 3.16 -7.43 10.06
CA PHE A 51 3.63 -8.80 10.05
C PHE A 51 4.42 -9.08 11.33
N THR A 52 4.02 -10.13 12.05
CA THR A 52 4.75 -10.63 13.24
C THR A 52 5.39 -11.98 12.93
N VAL A 53 4.67 -13.08 13.20
CA VAL A 53 4.96 -14.44 12.68
C VAL A 53 4.14 -14.69 11.41
N GLU A 54 2.99 -14.05 11.31
CA GLU A 54 2.06 -14.07 10.18
C GLU A 54 1.51 -12.65 9.93
N LEU A 55 0.74 -12.49 8.84
CA LEU A 55 0.04 -11.25 8.54
C LEU A 55 -1.10 -11.04 9.54
N GLY A 56 -1.17 -9.84 10.12
CA GLY A 56 -2.29 -9.37 10.90
C GLY A 56 -3.44 -8.86 10.04
N ALA A 57 -4.45 -8.25 10.67
CA ALA A 57 -5.57 -7.64 9.98
C ALA A 57 -5.13 -6.43 9.12
N GLN A 58 -5.85 -6.21 8.02
CA GLN A 58 -5.75 -4.98 7.23
C GLN A 58 -6.23 -3.78 8.04
N SER A 59 -5.59 -2.63 7.82
CA SER A 59 -6.11 -1.34 8.23
C SER A 59 -7.43 -1.02 7.53
N ASP A 60 -8.09 0.05 7.97
CA ASP A 60 -9.09 0.71 7.12
C ASP A 60 -8.43 1.16 5.80
N PRO A 61 -9.19 1.13 4.68
CA PRO A 61 -8.66 1.50 3.38
C PRO A 61 -8.37 3.01 3.30
N VAL A 62 -7.29 3.35 2.61
CA VAL A 62 -7.03 4.71 2.14
C VAL A 62 -7.20 4.73 0.62
N THR A 63 -7.98 5.66 0.10
CA THR A 63 -8.15 5.83 -1.35
C THR A 63 -7.41 7.08 -1.83
N ALA A 64 -6.64 6.95 -2.90
CA ALA A 64 -5.92 8.05 -3.52
C ALA A 64 -5.97 7.96 -5.04
N ARG A 65 -5.82 9.11 -5.71
CA ARG A 65 -5.77 9.18 -7.17
C ARG A 65 -4.41 9.72 -7.62
N THR A 66 -3.82 9.07 -8.62
CA THR A 66 -2.65 9.62 -9.29
C THR A 66 -3.04 10.80 -10.17
N ASN A 67 -2.14 11.78 -10.31
CA ASN A 67 -2.36 12.90 -11.21
C ASN A 67 -2.43 12.43 -12.68
N GLU A 68 -3.07 13.23 -13.52
CA GLU A 68 -2.96 13.07 -14.97
C GLU A 68 -1.56 13.44 -15.48
N ASP A 69 -1.28 13.13 -16.76
CA ASP A 69 -0.09 13.62 -17.43
C ASP A 69 0.00 15.14 -17.33
N GLY A 70 1.05 15.64 -16.67
CA GLY A 70 1.39 17.05 -16.72
C GLY A 70 1.69 17.43 -18.16
N LYS A 71 0.83 18.26 -18.76
CA LYS A 71 1.10 18.82 -20.09
C LYS A 71 2.39 19.64 -19.99
N PHE A 72 3.49 19.12 -20.52
CA PHE A 72 4.67 19.94 -20.77
C PHE A 72 4.28 20.95 -21.86
N LEU A 73 4.04 22.20 -21.45
CA LEU A 73 3.97 23.36 -22.34
C LEU A 73 5.39 23.85 -22.63
#